data_AF-A0A9P5CFJ7-F1
#
_entry.id   AF-A0A9P5CFJ7-F1
#
_cell.length_a   1.000
_cell.length_b   1.000
_cell.length_c   1.000
_cell.angle_alpha   90.00
_cell.angle_beta   90.00
_cell.angle_gamma   90.00
#
_symmetry.space_group_name_H-M   'P 1'
#
loop_
_entity.id
_entity.type
_entity.pdbx_description
1 polymer ?
#
loop_
_entity_poly.entity_id
_entity_poly.type
_entity_poly.pdbx_seq_one_letter_code
_entity_poly.pdbx_strand_id
1 'polypeptide(L)'
;LLLLFFRLFSSHFTGFSFIYRSRESSSGSSTSSSESIRPWGSSSTSTSRATPRDDSHSKRKRRKHRMPFRQRMARHFGDSLSPEKAYLSYYDVLLTVEDIKSLKNDWLTDNNIAFWEEYLEHETLPRFPQARIILLRPSMTFLLMKEPDMRHVQAALPDFSKVTHVFLPINDNRNVAQAEGGSHWSLLLVSVLDGIAFHYDSLGGANYAEAALATRKLGTIVGRQIRFINLEDSPQQENGSDCGVFVCLLMRHLLVKRLLVANAREKVSMSMAGKMVDSNGGRKEMLKIIENLRKEGERRRS
;
A
#
# COMPACT_ATOMS: atom_id res chain seq x y z
N LEU A 1 -1.20 16.66 1.77
CA LEU A 1 -0.22 15.66 1.30
C LEU A 1 -0.86 14.31 0.93
N LEU A 2 -1.84 13.79 1.69
CA LEU A 2 -2.54 12.53 1.35
C LEU A 2 -3.23 12.53 -0.04
N LEU A 3 -3.90 13.62 -0.43
CA LEU A 3 -4.55 13.76 -1.76
C LEU A 3 -3.56 13.79 -2.95
N LEU A 4 -2.30 14.12 -2.71
CA LEU A 4 -1.27 14.16 -3.76
C LEU A 4 -0.71 12.77 -4.07
N PHE A 5 -0.71 11.86 -3.08
CA PHE A 5 -0.34 10.46 -3.29
C PHE A 5 -1.38 9.70 -4.13
N PHE A 6 -2.68 9.96 -3.90
CA PHE A 6 -3.75 9.31 -4.67
C PHE A 6 -3.85 9.79 -6.13
N ARG A 7 -3.45 11.04 -6.44
CA ARG A 7 -3.43 11.53 -7.84
C ARG A 7 -2.38 10.85 -8.71
N LEU A 8 -1.32 10.28 -8.13
CA LEU A 8 -0.28 9.56 -8.89
C LEU A 8 -0.68 8.13 -9.26
N PHE A 9 -1.69 7.54 -8.60
CA PHE A 9 -2.19 6.20 -8.92
C PHE A 9 -3.38 6.18 -9.90
N SER A 10 -4.05 7.31 -10.11
CA SER A 10 -5.26 7.36 -10.97
C SER A 10 -4.97 7.65 -12.45
N SER A 11 -3.71 7.81 -12.85
CA SER A 11 -3.35 8.27 -14.20
C SER A 11 -2.85 7.15 -15.11
N HIS A 12 -3.60 6.05 -15.28
CA HIS A 12 -3.44 5.09 -16.39
C HIS A 12 -4.81 4.57 -16.87
N PHE A 13 -5.70 5.49 -17.25
CA PHE A 13 -6.86 5.17 -18.09
C PHE A 13 -7.07 6.34 -19.07
N THR A 14 -6.56 6.20 -20.29
CA THR A 14 -6.92 7.09 -21.41
C THR A 14 -7.39 6.25 -22.58
N GLY A 15 -8.65 6.46 -22.96
CA GLY A 15 -9.21 5.91 -24.18
C GLY A 15 -10.72 6.06 -24.19
N PHE A 16 -11.22 7.27 -24.50
CA PHE A 16 -12.21 7.49 -25.55
C PHE A 16 -12.55 8.99 -25.61
N SER A 17 -12.35 9.55 -26.81
CA SER A 17 -12.57 10.94 -27.16
C SER A 17 -14.05 11.17 -27.43
N PHE A 18 -14.67 12.17 -26.81
CA PHE A 18 -15.89 12.77 -27.32
C PHE A 18 -15.77 14.30 -27.28
N ILE A 19 -15.91 14.87 -28.47
CA ILE A 19 -15.87 16.29 -28.80
C ILE A 19 -17.18 16.91 -28.32
N TYR A 20 -17.11 17.96 -27.48
CA TYR A 20 -18.15 18.99 -27.46
C TYR A 20 -17.54 20.37 -27.26
N ARG A 21 -18.04 21.31 -28.04
CA ARG A 21 -17.53 22.65 -28.33
C ARG A 21 -18.53 23.67 -27.79
N SER A 22 -18.10 24.62 -26.95
CA SER A 22 -18.72 25.93 -26.70
C SER A 22 -17.65 26.84 -26.07
N ARG A 23 -17.13 27.89 -26.73
CA ARG A 23 -17.64 29.26 -26.98
C ARG A 23 -17.86 30.10 -25.71
N GLU A 24 -16.95 31.05 -25.47
CA GLU A 24 -17.08 32.37 -24.80
C GLU A 24 -15.75 33.12 -25.07
N SER A 25 -15.63 34.15 -25.92
CA SER A 25 -16.01 35.58 -25.82
C SER A 25 -15.24 36.43 -24.78
N SER A 26 -14.06 36.90 -25.19
CA SER A 26 -13.54 38.29 -25.19
C SER A 26 -13.96 39.33 -24.14
N SER A 27 -12.95 39.92 -23.47
CA SER A 27 -12.64 41.38 -23.30
C SER A 27 -11.77 41.54 -22.04
N GLY A 28 -10.79 42.42 -21.87
CA GLY A 28 -10.14 43.48 -22.65
C GLY A 28 -9.33 44.35 -21.66
N SER A 29 -8.10 44.73 -22.04
CA SER A 29 -7.33 45.98 -21.70
C SER A 29 -7.22 46.47 -20.22
N SER A 30 -6.15 47.10 -19.70
CA SER A 30 -4.87 47.64 -20.20
C SER A 30 -4.14 48.37 -19.02
N THR A 31 -2.79 48.44 -19.05
CA THR A 31 -1.88 49.58 -18.67
C THR A 31 -1.91 50.17 -17.23
N SER A 32 -0.85 50.67 -16.58
CA SER A 32 0.54 51.02 -16.91
C SER A 32 1.27 51.56 -15.64
N SER A 33 2.62 51.47 -15.61
CA SER A 33 3.64 52.43 -15.06
C SER A 33 3.57 52.90 -13.58
N SER A 34 4.63 53.26 -12.83
CA SER A 34 6.02 53.66 -13.11
C SER A 34 6.83 53.76 -11.78
N GLU A 35 8.16 53.78 -11.91
CA GLU A 35 9.17 54.50 -11.08
C GLU A 35 9.46 54.03 -9.63
N SER A 36 10.63 54.20 -9.01
CA SER A 36 12.05 54.48 -9.35
C SER A 36 12.78 54.57 -7.97
N ILE A 37 13.99 54.09 -7.72
CA ILE A 37 15.28 54.84 -7.63
C ILE A 37 16.23 54.04 -6.70
N ARG A 38 17.49 53.88 -7.13
CA ARG A 38 18.71 53.46 -6.39
C ARG A 38 19.41 54.72 -5.79
N PRO A 39 20.40 54.70 -4.85
CA PRO A 39 21.79 54.22 -5.08
C PRO A 39 22.52 53.79 -3.77
N TRP A 40 23.81 53.46 -3.60
CA TRP A 40 25.07 53.41 -4.37
C TRP A 40 26.09 52.57 -3.56
N GLY A 41 26.97 51.78 -4.20
CA GLY A 41 28.44 51.92 -4.09
C GLY A 41 29.07 50.80 -3.25
N SER A 42 30.26 50.23 -3.50
CA SER A 42 31.38 50.57 -4.39
C SER A 42 32.30 49.35 -4.62
N SER A 43 32.82 49.29 -5.85
CA SER A 43 34.05 48.71 -6.44
C SER A 43 35.17 48.10 -5.56
N SER A 44 35.79 47.03 -6.08
CA SER A 44 37.20 47.08 -6.51
C SER A 44 37.57 45.91 -7.45
N THR A 45 38.49 46.22 -8.37
CA THR A 45 38.92 45.44 -9.53
C THR A 45 40.41 45.15 -9.39
N SER A 46 40.92 44.00 -9.82
CA SER A 46 42.29 43.93 -10.37
C SER A 46 42.49 42.76 -11.31
N THR A 47 43.04 43.10 -12.47
CA THR A 47 43.32 42.39 -13.71
C THR A 47 44.69 41.66 -13.74
N SER A 48 44.81 40.62 -14.56
CA SER A 48 45.89 40.36 -15.56
C SER A 48 45.97 38.86 -15.88
N ARG A 49 46.53 38.34 -16.99
CA ARG A 49 46.70 38.65 -18.43
C ARG A 49 47.32 37.36 -19.02
N ALA A 50 46.86 36.88 -20.18
CA ALA A 50 47.41 35.71 -20.91
C ALA A 50 48.72 36.11 -21.66
N THR A 51 49.68 35.27 -22.13
CA THR A 51 49.79 34.00 -22.92
C THR A 51 51.32 33.65 -23.07
N PRO A 52 51.88 32.73 -23.92
CA PRO A 52 51.62 31.31 -24.27
C PRO A 52 52.90 30.38 -24.44
N ARG A 53 52.68 29.08 -24.82
CA ARG A 53 53.57 28.03 -25.45
C ARG A 53 54.69 27.42 -24.55
N ASP A 54 55.07 26.13 -24.57
CA ASP A 54 55.28 25.18 -25.67
C ASP A 54 55.35 23.69 -25.20
N ASP A 55 55.41 22.79 -26.18
CA ASP A 55 55.37 21.30 -26.25
C ASP A 55 55.99 20.38 -25.17
N SER A 56 55.37 19.20 -24.96
CA SER A 56 56.02 17.88 -25.19
C SER A 56 55.11 16.67 -24.87
N HIS A 57 55.03 15.76 -25.84
CA HIS A 57 54.40 14.45 -25.75
C HIS A 57 55.15 13.50 -24.80
N SER A 58 54.45 12.90 -23.83
CA SER A 58 54.88 11.62 -23.23
C SER A 58 53.72 10.61 -23.17
N LYS A 59 53.91 9.48 -23.85
CA LYS A 59 52.98 8.34 -23.92
C LYS A 59 52.94 7.63 -22.57
N ARG A 60 51.90 7.88 -21.78
CA ARG A 60 51.63 7.15 -20.52
C ARG A 60 50.80 5.89 -20.81
N LYS A 61 51.46 4.72 -20.81
CA LYS A 61 50.83 3.39 -20.94
C LYS A 61 49.68 3.23 -19.93
N ARG A 62 48.44 3.08 -20.40
CA ARG A 62 47.27 2.70 -19.57
C ARG A 62 47.47 1.27 -19.06
N ARG A 63 48.01 1.13 -17.83
CA ARG A 63 47.92 -0.13 -17.07
C ARG A 63 46.43 -0.39 -16.78
N LYS A 64 45.89 -1.52 -17.26
CA LYS A 64 44.58 -2.04 -16.82
C LYS A 64 44.68 -2.30 -15.32
N HIS A 65 44.20 -1.37 -14.51
CA HIS A 65 44.11 -1.55 -13.07
C HIS A 65 42.97 -2.54 -12.80
N ARG A 66 43.32 -3.82 -12.62
CA ARG A 66 42.37 -4.81 -12.08
C ARG A 66 42.11 -4.41 -10.63
N MET A 67 40.87 -4.00 -10.38
CA MET A 67 40.38 -3.64 -9.04
C MET A 67 40.68 -4.80 -8.06
N PRO A 68 41.22 -4.51 -6.86
CA PRO A 68 41.47 -5.53 -5.84
C PRO A 68 40.19 -6.30 -5.50
N PHE A 69 40.31 -7.60 -5.22
CA PHE A 69 39.18 -8.49 -4.89
C PHE A 69 38.29 -7.94 -3.76
N ARG A 70 38.89 -7.30 -2.74
CA ARG A 70 38.17 -6.62 -1.66
C ARG A 70 37.30 -5.45 -2.14
N GLN A 71 37.70 -4.75 -3.20
CA GLN A 71 36.95 -3.63 -3.78
C GLN A 71 35.86 -4.11 -4.75
N ARG A 72 36.03 -5.31 -5.34
CA ARG A 72 34.97 -6.04 -6.05
C ARG A 72 33.91 -6.59 -5.09
N MET A 73 34.34 -7.15 -3.95
CA MET A 73 33.43 -7.51 -2.86
C MET A 73 32.76 -6.26 -2.29
N ALA A 74 33.46 -5.15 -2.06
CA ALA A 74 32.85 -3.92 -1.58
C ALA A 74 31.85 -3.29 -2.58
N ARG A 75 31.93 -3.58 -3.89
CA ARG A 75 30.87 -3.25 -4.85
C ARG A 75 29.73 -4.27 -4.89
N HIS A 76 30.01 -5.55 -4.61
CA HIS A 76 28.98 -6.59 -4.45
C HIS A 76 28.24 -6.51 -3.09
N PHE A 77 28.87 -5.94 -2.06
CA PHE A 77 28.31 -5.69 -0.73
C PHE A 77 27.88 -4.22 -0.52
N GLY A 78 28.38 -3.31 -1.36
CA GLY A 78 28.02 -1.88 -1.39
C GLY A 78 26.77 -1.56 -2.20
N ASP A 79 26.20 -2.57 -2.89
CA ASP A 79 24.76 -2.66 -3.18
C ASP A 79 24.01 -3.06 -1.89
N SER A 80 24.34 -2.41 -0.77
CA SER A 80 23.53 -2.41 0.43
C SER A 80 22.14 -2.00 0.00
N LEU A 81 21.25 -2.99 -0.06
CA LEU A 81 19.90 -2.86 -0.59
C LEU A 81 19.24 -1.65 0.08
N SER A 82 19.11 -0.55 -0.67
CA SER A 82 18.32 0.59 -0.23
C SER A 82 16.98 0.04 0.28
N PRO A 83 16.53 0.37 1.49
CA PRO A 83 15.27 -0.15 2.04
C PRO A 83 14.11 -0.02 1.05
N GLU A 84 14.06 1.13 0.34
CA GLU A 84 13.07 1.49 -0.67
C GLU A 84 13.25 0.78 -2.03
N LYS A 85 14.29 -0.04 -2.21
CA LYS A 85 14.52 -0.74 -3.48
C LYS A 85 13.37 -1.70 -3.75
N ALA A 86 12.74 -1.56 -4.90
CA ALA A 86 11.72 -2.49 -5.39
C ALA A 86 12.23 -3.94 -5.37
N TYR A 87 11.43 -4.83 -4.77
CA TYR A 87 11.68 -6.28 -4.69
C TYR A 87 10.72 -7.07 -5.59
N LEU A 88 9.43 -6.77 -5.55
CA LEU A 88 8.39 -7.38 -6.39
C LEU A 88 7.31 -6.35 -6.70
N SER A 89 6.98 -6.19 -7.99
CA SER A 89 5.74 -5.53 -8.41
C SER A 89 4.74 -6.62 -8.78
N TYR A 90 3.58 -6.63 -8.13
CA TYR A 90 2.49 -7.58 -8.36
C TYR A 90 1.17 -6.81 -8.35
N TYR A 91 0.57 -6.70 -9.54
CA TYR A 91 -0.60 -5.83 -9.78
C TYR A 91 -0.36 -4.43 -9.20
N ASP A 92 -1.27 -3.94 -8.37
CA ASP A 92 -1.24 -2.58 -7.83
C ASP A 92 -0.31 -2.42 -6.61
N VAL A 93 0.39 -3.49 -6.21
CA VAL A 93 1.28 -3.49 -5.04
C VAL A 93 2.75 -3.62 -5.44
N LEU A 94 3.57 -2.75 -4.86
CA LEU A 94 5.03 -2.80 -4.95
C LEU A 94 5.62 -3.14 -3.59
N LEU A 95 6.16 -4.34 -3.45
CA LEU A 95 6.96 -4.73 -2.30
C LEU A 95 8.39 -4.23 -2.48
N THR A 96 8.90 -3.55 -1.45
CA THR A 96 10.29 -3.11 -1.32
C THR A 96 11.14 -4.14 -0.56
N VAL A 97 12.45 -3.93 -0.48
CA VAL A 97 13.33 -4.76 0.35
C VAL A 97 12.96 -4.65 1.84
N GLU A 98 12.52 -3.48 2.29
CA GLU A 98 12.03 -3.26 3.64
C GLU A 98 10.80 -4.11 3.95
N ASP A 99 9.81 -4.11 3.07
CA ASP A 99 8.61 -4.97 3.21
C ASP A 99 8.97 -6.45 3.35
N ILE A 100 10.01 -6.92 2.64
CA ILE A 100 10.47 -8.31 2.75
C ILE A 100 11.22 -8.58 4.06
N LYS A 101 11.94 -7.58 4.59
CA LYS A 101 12.57 -7.70 5.91
C LYS A 101 11.51 -7.75 7.00
N SER A 102 10.50 -6.89 6.92
CA SER A 102 9.38 -6.84 7.86
C SER A 102 8.60 -8.16 7.85
N LEU A 103 8.26 -8.68 6.67
CA LEU A 103 7.59 -9.97 6.55
C LEU A 103 8.37 -11.14 7.16
N LYS A 104 9.71 -11.08 7.19
CA LYS A 104 10.52 -12.17 7.76
C LYS A 104 10.34 -12.27 9.27
N ASN A 105 10.53 -11.18 10.01
CA ASN A 105 10.63 -11.24 11.48
C ASN A 105 10.13 -9.98 12.21
N ASP A 106 9.35 -9.12 11.56
CA ASP A 106 8.85 -7.86 12.15
C ASP A 106 7.35 -7.67 11.89
N TRP A 107 6.81 -6.53 12.31
CA TRP A 107 5.44 -6.10 12.04
C TRP A 107 5.20 -6.05 10.54
N LEU A 108 4.08 -6.59 10.08
CA LEU A 108 3.72 -6.48 8.67
C LEU A 108 3.37 -5.03 8.33
N THR A 109 3.88 -4.57 7.19
CA THR A 109 3.55 -3.26 6.62
C THR A 109 2.20 -3.30 5.90
N ASP A 110 1.67 -2.14 5.54
CA ASP A 110 0.50 -2.00 4.66
C ASP A 110 0.71 -2.78 3.36
N ASN A 111 1.90 -2.68 2.76
CA ASN A 111 2.24 -3.35 1.51
C ASN A 111 2.26 -4.88 1.65
N ASN A 112 2.68 -5.41 2.80
CA ASN A 112 2.63 -6.86 3.05
C ASN A 112 1.19 -7.38 3.05
N ILE A 113 0.28 -6.69 3.75
CA ILE A 113 -1.14 -7.08 3.82
C ILE A 113 -1.82 -6.86 2.46
N ALA A 114 -1.57 -5.71 1.81
CA ALA A 114 -2.09 -5.41 0.48
C ALA A 114 -1.64 -6.46 -0.55
N PHE A 115 -0.38 -6.87 -0.54
CA PHE A 115 0.13 -7.95 -1.40
C PHE A 115 -0.64 -9.26 -1.16
N TRP A 116 -0.90 -9.60 0.10
CA TRP A 116 -1.62 -10.82 0.42
C TRP A 116 -3.06 -10.78 -0.10
N GLU A 117 -3.72 -9.63 0.00
CA GLU A 117 -5.05 -9.45 -0.56
C GLU A 117 -5.04 -9.52 -2.08
N GLU A 118 -4.12 -8.82 -2.77
CA GLU A 118 -3.93 -8.93 -4.23
C GLU A 118 -3.75 -10.39 -4.66
N TYR A 119 -2.92 -11.14 -3.93
CA TYR A 119 -2.68 -12.54 -4.21
C TYR A 119 -3.95 -13.39 -4.06
N LEU A 120 -4.74 -13.20 -3.00
CA LEU A 120 -6.01 -13.90 -2.84
C LEU A 120 -7.02 -13.48 -3.92
N GLU A 121 -7.07 -12.21 -4.26
CA GLU A 121 -7.96 -11.64 -5.26
C GLU A 121 -7.68 -12.19 -6.65
N HIS A 122 -6.41 -12.33 -7.04
CA HIS A 122 -6.03 -12.79 -8.37
C HIS A 122 -5.83 -14.30 -8.51
N GLU A 123 -5.46 -15.01 -7.43
CA GLU A 123 -5.16 -16.45 -7.52
C GLU A 123 -6.29 -17.33 -6.96
N THR A 124 -7.18 -16.76 -6.13
CA THR A 124 -8.28 -17.51 -5.49
C THR A 124 -9.65 -17.13 -6.04
N LEU A 125 -10.03 -15.85 -6.01
CA LEU A 125 -11.39 -15.42 -6.38
C LEU A 125 -11.80 -15.71 -7.83
N PRO A 126 -10.91 -15.77 -8.85
CA PRO A 126 -11.35 -16.08 -10.22
C PRO A 126 -11.93 -17.49 -10.37
N ARG A 127 -11.64 -18.39 -9.42
CA ARG A 127 -12.22 -19.73 -9.35
C ARG A 127 -13.68 -19.72 -8.86
N PHE A 128 -14.15 -18.58 -8.35
CA PHE A 128 -15.48 -18.39 -7.77
C PHE A 128 -16.13 -17.11 -8.34
N PRO A 129 -16.46 -17.05 -9.64
CA PRO A 129 -16.92 -15.83 -10.30
C PRO A 129 -18.26 -15.28 -9.76
N GLN A 130 -19.01 -16.08 -9.02
CA GLN A 130 -20.24 -15.65 -8.34
C GLN A 130 -19.97 -14.98 -6.98
N ALA A 131 -18.75 -15.11 -6.44
CA ALA A 131 -18.37 -14.47 -5.20
C ALA A 131 -18.32 -12.95 -5.40
N ARG A 132 -19.08 -12.23 -4.59
CA ARG A 132 -19.12 -10.76 -4.59
C ARG A 132 -18.41 -10.24 -3.35
N ILE A 133 -17.11 -10.48 -3.29
CA ILE A 133 -16.28 -10.19 -2.13
C ILE A 133 -15.29 -9.10 -2.49
N ILE A 134 -15.13 -8.12 -1.62
CA ILE A 134 -14.06 -7.12 -1.71
C ILE A 134 -13.05 -7.37 -0.59
N LEU A 135 -11.77 -7.42 -0.96
CA LEU A 135 -10.65 -7.31 -0.02
C LEU A 135 -10.19 -5.86 -0.04
N LEU A 136 -10.56 -5.07 0.96
CA LEU A 136 -10.34 -3.63 0.94
C LEU A 136 -8.93 -3.31 1.44
N ARG A 137 -8.10 -2.75 0.55
CA ARG A 137 -6.68 -2.45 0.83
C ARG A 137 -6.50 -1.67 2.14
N PRO A 138 -5.41 -1.89 2.91
CA PRO A 138 -5.13 -1.18 4.15
C PRO A 138 -5.23 0.34 4.03
N SER A 139 -4.67 0.91 2.95
CA SER A 139 -4.72 2.35 2.66
C SER A 139 -6.15 2.87 2.45
N MET A 140 -7.03 2.07 1.85
CA MET A 140 -8.43 2.41 1.62
C MET A 140 -9.24 2.31 2.92
N THR A 141 -8.93 1.33 3.77
CA THR A 141 -9.51 1.23 5.11
C THR A 141 -9.08 2.41 5.98
N PHE A 142 -7.81 2.80 5.92
CA PHE A 142 -7.31 3.99 6.60
C PHE A 142 -8.02 5.26 6.10
N LEU A 143 -8.18 5.43 4.78
CA LEU A 143 -8.94 6.53 4.19
C LEU A 143 -10.39 6.57 4.71
N LEU A 144 -11.09 5.44 4.69
CA LEU A 144 -12.45 5.31 5.21
C LEU A 144 -12.57 5.79 6.67
N MET A 145 -11.58 5.46 7.50
CA MET A 145 -11.59 5.78 8.92
C MET A 145 -11.21 7.22 9.23
N LYS A 146 -10.29 7.82 8.45
CA LYS A 146 -9.66 9.10 8.79
C LYS A 146 -10.14 10.28 7.96
N GLU A 147 -10.64 10.07 6.75
CA GLU A 147 -11.16 11.16 5.94
C GLU A 147 -12.50 11.65 6.51
N PRO A 148 -12.61 12.94 6.86
CA PRO A 148 -13.84 13.50 7.40
C PRO A 148 -14.93 13.66 6.33
N ASP A 149 -14.56 13.98 5.08
CA ASP A 149 -15.53 14.17 4.00
C ASP A 149 -15.88 12.85 3.32
N MET A 150 -17.08 12.36 3.60
CA MET A 150 -17.58 11.10 3.05
C MET A 150 -17.66 11.10 1.51
N ARG A 151 -17.73 12.27 0.85
CA ARG A 151 -17.73 12.36 -0.62
C ARG A 151 -16.37 11.98 -1.19
N HIS A 152 -15.28 12.37 -0.53
CA HIS A 152 -13.92 11.96 -0.92
C HIS A 152 -13.73 10.46 -0.72
N VAL A 153 -14.24 9.92 0.38
CA VAL A 153 -14.21 8.47 0.63
C VAL A 153 -14.98 7.73 -0.47
N GLN A 154 -16.21 8.12 -0.77
CA GLN A 154 -17.01 7.50 -1.83
C GLN A 154 -16.35 7.55 -3.21
N ALA A 155 -15.64 8.63 -3.54
CA ALA A 155 -14.94 8.76 -4.80
C ALA A 155 -13.69 7.88 -4.93
N ALA A 156 -13.09 7.48 -3.80
CA ALA A 156 -11.84 6.72 -3.77
C ALA A 156 -12.05 5.22 -3.48
N LEU A 157 -13.17 4.84 -2.87
CA LEU A 157 -13.50 3.45 -2.57
C LEU A 157 -14.17 2.76 -3.77
N PRO A 158 -14.08 1.42 -3.86
CA PRO A 158 -14.76 0.66 -4.91
C PRO A 158 -16.28 0.74 -4.78
N ASP A 159 -17.00 0.38 -5.84
CA ASP A 159 -18.45 0.24 -5.79
C ASP A 159 -18.88 -0.96 -4.94
N PHE A 160 -19.66 -0.70 -3.89
CA PHE A 160 -20.20 -1.73 -3.00
C PHE A 160 -21.60 -2.23 -3.39
N SER A 161 -22.21 -1.70 -4.46
CA SER A 161 -23.62 -1.93 -4.81
C SER A 161 -24.03 -3.40 -4.94
N LYS A 162 -23.11 -4.27 -5.38
CA LYS A 162 -23.34 -5.71 -5.60
C LYS A 162 -22.57 -6.59 -4.62
N VAL A 163 -21.92 -5.99 -3.62
CA VAL A 163 -20.99 -6.69 -2.72
C VAL A 163 -21.76 -7.40 -1.61
N THR A 164 -21.41 -8.66 -1.36
CA THR A 164 -21.98 -9.44 -0.25
C THR A 164 -21.09 -9.37 0.98
N HIS A 165 -19.77 -9.42 0.79
CA HIS A 165 -18.81 -9.39 1.89
C HIS A 165 -17.65 -8.43 1.63
N VAL A 166 -17.18 -7.78 2.69
CA VAL A 166 -15.99 -6.92 2.66
C VAL A 166 -15.04 -7.35 3.77
N PHE A 167 -13.78 -7.58 3.43
CA PHE A 167 -12.69 -7.70 4.39
C PHE A 167 -11.97 -6.37 4.51
N LEU A 168 -11.70 -5.92 5.72
CA LEU A 168 -10.98 -4.68 6.02
C LEU A 168 -9.89 -4.96 7.05
N PRO A 169 -8.61 -4.78 6.71
CA PRO A 169 -7.52 -4.70 7.69
C PRO A 169 -7.67 -3.42 8.51
N ILE A 170 -7.79 -3.56 9.83
CA ILE A 170 -7.94 -2.43 10.77
C ILE A 170 -6.60 -2.15 11.44
N ASN A 171 -6.24 -0.87 11.51
CA ASN A 171 -5.05 -0.37 12.20
C ASN A 171 -5.43 0.78 13.15
N ASP A 172 -4.75 0.85 14.29
CA ASP A 172 -4.94 1.86 15.33
C ASP A 172 -4.20 3.19 15.12
N ASN A 173 -3.54 3.37 13.98
CA ASN A 173 -2.85 4.61 13.65
C ASN A 173 -3.79 5.81 13.82
N ARG A 174 -3.42 6.74 14.69
CA ARG A 174 -4.17 7.96 14.96
C ARG A 174 -3.66 9.16 14.15
N ASN A 175 -2.46 9.07 13.61
CA ASN A 175 -1.77 10.18 12.98
C ASN A 175 -1.73 10.03 11.46
N VAL A 176 -2.54 10.82 10.76
CA VAL A 176 -2.60 10.86 9.29
C VAL A 176 -1.31 11.36 8.62
N ALA A 177 -0.42 12.02 9.36
CA ALA A 177 0.85 12.51 8.86
C ALA A 177 2.00 11.51 9.04
N GLN A 178 1.79 10.44 9.79
CA GLN A 178 2.79 9.41 10.03
C GLN A 178 2.52 8.22 9.13
N ALA A 179 3.37 8.07 8.11
CA ALA A 179 3.44 6.84 7.33
C ALA A 179 3.83 5.67 8.25
N GLU A 180 3.24 4.50 7.99
CA GLU A 180 3.49 3.28 8.78
C GLU A 180 3.28 3.46 10.30
N GLY A 181 2.40 4.40 10.68
CA GLY A 181 1.98 4.58 12.06
C GLY A 181 1.03 3.48 12.53
N GLY A 182 0.66 3.54 13.80
CA GLY A 182 -0.10 2.48 14.46
C GLY A 182 0.80 1.44 15.12
N SER A 183 0.21 0.63 15.97
CA SER A 183 0.87 -0.39 16.77
C SER A 183 0.26 -1.77 16.64
N HIS A 184 -0.94 -1.87 16.05
CA HIS A 184 -1.65 -3.14 16.02
C HIS A 184 -2.57 -3.31 14.81
N TRP A 185 -2.58 -4.53 14.27
CA TRP A 185 -3.45 -4.95 13.18
C TRP A 185 -4.55 -5.89 13.69
N SER A 186 -5.77 -5.68 13.21
CA SER A 186 -6.88 -6.62 13.39
C SER A 186 -7.69 -6.73 12.09
N LEU A 187 -8.64 -7.66 12.03
CA LEU A 187 -9.42 -7.93 10.83
C LEU A 187 -10.91 -7.67 11.08
N LEU A 188 -11.56 -6.96 10.17
CA LEU A 188 -13.01 -6.81 10.14
C LEU A 188 -13.57 -7.51 8.90
N LEU A 189 -14.52 -8.43 9.11
CA LEU A 189 -15.29 -9.05 8.04
C LEU A 189 -16.74 -8.59 8.12
N VAL A 190 -17.24 -7.98 7.07
CA VAL A 190 -18.59 -7.42 7.01
C VAL A 190 -19.43 -8.25 6.05
N SER A 191 -20.55 -8.81 6.53
CA SER A 191 -21.65 -9.27 5.68
C SER A 191 -22.59 -8.10 5.42
N VAL A 192 -22.56 -7.58 4.20
CA VAL A 192 -23.35 -6.41 3.78
C VAL A 192 -24.84 -6.75 3.71
N LEU A 193 -25.16 -7.99 3.30
CA LEU A 193 -26.54 -8.45 3.19
C LEU A 193 -27.17 -8.67 4.56
N ASP A 194 -26.44 -9.30 5.48
CA ASP A 194 -26.94 -9.56 6.84
C ASP A 194 -26.84 -8.33 7.75
N GLY A 195 -26.07 -7.31 7.34
CA GLY A 195 -25.86 -6.10 8.14
C GLY A 195 -25.06 -6.40 9.42
N ILE A 196 -24.07 -7.28 9.35
CA ILE A 196 -23.25 -7.69 10.50
C ILE A 196 -21.77 -7.56 10.17
N ALA A 197 -20.99 -7.00 11.10
CA ALA A 197 -19.54 -6.96 11.05
C ALA A 197 -18.94 -7.80 12.18
N PHE A 198 -18.03 -8.70 11.83
CA PHE A 198 -17.30 -9.58 12.74
C PHE A 198 -15.86 -9.08 12.85
N HIS A 199 -15.44 -8.71 14.05
CA HIS A 199 -14.09 -8.26 14.34
C HIS A 199 -13.27 -9.38 14.97
N TYR A 200 -12.11 -9.63 14.37
CA TYR A 200 -11.13 -10.61 14.81
C TYR A 200 -9.86 -9.90 15.23
N ASP A 201 -9.49 -10.08 16.49
CA ASP A 201 -8.35 -9.40 17.09
C ASP A 201 -7.49 -10.40 17.85
N SER A 202 -6.20 -10.43 17.53
CA SER A 202 -5.22 -11.33 18.13
C SER A 202 -4.62 -10.79 19.43
N LEU A 203 -5.00 -9.57 19.85
CA LEU A 203 -4.53 -8.90 21.07
C LEU A 203 -5.70 -8.41 21.92
N GLY A 204 -6.55 -9.33 22.39
CA GLY A 204 -7.55 -9.06 23.42
C GLY A 204 -8.57 -7.96 23.07
N GLY A 205 -8.84 -7.72 21.78
CA GLY A 205 -9.74 -6.65 21.34
C GLY A 205 -9.13 -5.24 21.42
N ALA A 206 -7.80 -5.10 21.38
CA ALA A 206 -7.10 -3.82 21.36
C ALA A 206 -7.66 -2.82 20.33
N ASN A 207 -8.08 -3.31 19.15
CA ASN A 207 -8.65 -2.49 18.07
C ASN A 207 -10.19 -2.40 18.10
N TYR A 208 -10.84 -2.67 19.24
CA TYR A 208 -12.30 -2.66 19.34
C TYR A 208 -12.91 -1.34 18.85
N ALA A 209 -12.38 -0.19 19.31
CA ALA A 209 -12.94 1.12 18.99
C ALA A 209 -12.77 1.47 17.51
N GLU A 210 -11.61 1.13 16.96
CA GLU A 210 -11.19 1.30 15.58
C GLU A 210 -12.09 0.49 14.64
N ALA A 211 -12.29 -0.79 14.96
CA ALA A 211 -13.14 -1.69 14.19
C ALA A 211 -14.63 -1.30 14.27
N ALA A 212 -15.09 -0.87 15.45
CA ALA A 212 -16.44 -0.33 15.62
C ALA A 212 -16.65 0.96 14.81
N LEU A 213 -15.64 1.84 14.74
CA LEU A 213 -15.67 3.04 13.90
C LEU A 213 -15.71 2.69 12.41
N ALA A 214 -14.83 1.79 11.95
CA ALA A 214 -14.80 1.31 10.57
C ALA A 214 -16.15 0.72 10.16
N THR A 215 -16.78 -0.06 11.05
CA THR A 215 -18.12 -0.63 10.85
C THR A 215 -19.17 0.46 10.60
N ARG A 216 -19.20 1.51 11.44
CA ARG A 216 -20.17 2.61 11.27
C ARG A 216 -19.93 3.38 9.97
N LYS A 217 -18.67 3.71 9.68
CA LYS A 217 -18.27 4.44 8.47
C LYS A 217 -18.61 3.66 7.19
N LEU A 218 -18.31 2.36 7.16
CA LEU A 218 -18.70 1.50 6.04
C LEU A 218 -20.22 1.40 5.92
N GLY A 219 -20.95 1.29 7.04
CA GLY A 219 -22.41 1.32 7.07
C GLY A 219 -22.99 2.56 6.36
N THR A 220 -22.40 3.73 6.59
CA THR A 220 -22.75 4.97 5.87
C THR A 220 -22.46 4.85 4.37
N ILE A 221 -21.31 4.31 3.98
CA ILE A 221 -20.94 4.13 2.56
C ILE A 221 -21.92 3.21 1.83
N VAL A 222 -22.29 2.08 2.43
CA VAL A 222 -23.20 1.10 1.81
C VAL A 222 -24.68 1.43 2.02
N GLY A 223 -24.99 2.53 2.73
CA GLY A 223 -26.36 2.96 3.01
C GLY A 223 -27.14 1.98 3.90
N ARG A 224 -26.47 1.28 4.82
CA ARG A 224 -27.10 0.28 5.72
C ARG A 224 -26.56 0.39 7.14
N GLN A 225 -27.43 0.14 8.12
CA GLN A 225 -26.96 -0.05 9.49
C GLN A 225 -26.25 -1.41 9.58
N ILE A 226 -25.03 -1.40 10.11
CA ILE A 226 -24.24 -2.62 10.32
C ILE A 226 -24.05 -2.81 11.83
N ARG A 227 -24.44 -3.99 12.32
CA ARG A 227 -24.24 -4.39 13.72
C ARG A 227 -22.82 -4.90 13.91
N PHE A 228 -22.09 -4.28 14.83
CA PHE A 228 -20.75 -4.69 15.19
C PHE A 228 -20.78 -5.86 16.20
N ILE A 229 -19.95 -6.88 15.95
CA ILE A 229 -19.72 -8.02 16.84
C ILE A 229 -18.22 -8.19 16.99
N ASN A 230 -17.73 -8.02 18.22
CA ASN A 230 -16.36 -8.38 18.59
C ASN A 230 -16.31 -9.88 18.93
N LEU A 231 -15.47 -10.64 18.23
CA LEU A 231 -15.34 -12.08 18.47
C LEU A 231 -14.27 -12.36 19.53
N GLU A 232 -14.74 -12.62 20.75
CA GLU A 232 -13.88 -12.94 21.91
C GLU A 232 -13.14 -14.28 21.74
N ASP A 233 -13.62 -15.16 20.86
CA ASP A 233 -13.03 -16.45 20.55
C ASP A 233 -12.04 -16.41 19.38
N SER A 234 -11.54 -15.21 19.04
CA SER A 234 -10.48 -15.04 18.05
C SER A 234 -9.16 -15.64 18.55
N PRO A 235 -8.38 -16.33 17.68
CA PRO A 235 -7.07 -16.83 18.03
C PRO A 235 -6.15 -15.69 18.49
N GLN A 236 -5.50 -15.87 19.65
CA GLN A 236 -4.62 -14.88 20.24
C GLN A 236 -3.16 -15.14 19.85
N GLN A 237 -2.39 -14.07 19.65
CA GLN A 237 -0.96 -14.18 19.42
C GLN A 237 -0.19 -14.33 20.74
N GLU A 238 0.93 -15.05 20.71
CA GLU A 238 1.80 -15.21 21.88
C GLU A 238 2.94 -14.17 21.93
N ASN A 239 3.26 -13.55 20.79
CA ASN A 239 4.33 -12.55 20.67
C ASN A 239 3.76 -11.14 20.42
N GLY A 240 4.62 -10.14 20.24
CA GLY A 240 4.23 -8.74 20.04
C GLY A 240 4.22 -8.25 18.59
N SER A 241 4.36 -9.12 17.59
CA SER A 241 4.65 -8.71 16.20
C SER A 241 3.86 -9.42 15.11
N ASP A 242 3.13 -10.48 15.44
CA ASP A 242 2.45 -11.31 14.45
C ASP A 242 1.02 -10.88 14.12
N CYS A 243 0.51 -9.78 14.67
CA CYS A 243 -0.87 -9.35 14.49
C CYS A 243 -1.27 -9.24 13.01
N GLY A 244 -0.41 -8.67 12.16
CA GLY A 244 -0.63 -8.61 10.71
C GLY A 244 -0.63 -9.99 10.04
N VAL A 245 0.17 -10.94 10.54
CA VAL A 245 0.16 -12.33 10.04
C VAL A 245 -1.16 -13.01 10.40
N PHE A 246 -1.66 -12.79 11.61
CA PHE A 246 -2.99 -13.28 12.02
C PHE A 246 -4.08 -12.70 11.11
N VAL A 247 -4.05 -11.40 10.80
CA VAL A 247 -4.97 -10.79 9.82
C VAL A 247 -4.96 -11.53 8.49
N CYS A 248 -3.78 -11.74 7.89
CA CYS A 248 -3.64 -12.44 6.61
C CYS A 248 -4.15 -13.89 6.65
N LEU A 249 -3.79 -14.64 7.70
CA LEU A 249 -4.17 -16.05 7.82
C LEU A 249 -5.65 -16.23 8.10
N LEU A 250 -6.24 -15.40 8.98
CA LEU A 250 -7.67 -15.40 9.26
C LEU A 250 -8.46 -14.99 8.02
N MET A 251 -8.03 -13.97 7.30
CA MET A 251 -8.65 -13.52 6.05
C MET A 251 -8.74 -14.66 5.04
N ARG A 252 -7.62 -15.35 4.77
CA ARG A 252 -7.62 -16.50 3.87
C ARG A 252 -8.51 -17.64 4.39
N HIS A 253 -8.48 -17.93 5.69
CA HIS A 253 -9.29 -19.00 6.26
C HIS A 253 -10.78 -18.72 6.10
N LEU A 254 -11.23 -17.53 6.51
CA LEU A 254 -12.61 -17.10 6.41
C LEU A 254 -13.05 -17.05 4.94
N LEU A 255 -12.22 -16.52 4.05
CA LEU A 255 -12.52 -16.50 2.63
C LEU A 255 -12.67 -17.93 2.07
N VAL A 256 -11.63 -18.75 2.15
CA VAL A 256 -11.55 -20.03 1.42
C VAL A 256 -12.32 -21.14 2.11
N LYS A 257 -12.29 -21.21 3.44
CA LYS A 257 -12.86 -22.34 4.20
C LYS A 257 -14.25 -22.04 4.76
N ARG A 258 -14.69 -20.79 4.76
CA ARG A 258 -16.03 -20.40 5.22
C ARG A 258 -16.88 -19.89 4.07
N LEU A 259 -16.51 -18.75 3.48
CA LEU A 259 -17.37 -18.04 2.53
C LEU A 259 -17.48 -18.73 1.17
N LEU A 260 -16.36 -19.17 0.59
CA LEU A 260 -16.34 -19.72 -0.77
C LEU A 260 -16.82 -21.18 -0.86
N VAL A 261 -16.85 -21.90 0.26
CA VAL A 261 -17.33 -23.31 0.33
C VAL A 261 -18.80 -23.37 0.72
N ALA A 262 -19.34 -22.33 1.35
CA ALA A 262 -20.72 -22.34 1.80
C ALA A 262 -21.70 -22.27 0.62
N ASN A 263 -22.73 -23.11 0.68
CA ASN A 263 -23.87 -22.97 -0.20
C ASN A 263 -24.65 -21.70 0.18
N ALA A 264 -25.25 -21.03 -0.81
CA ALA A 264 -25.97 -19.77 -0.61
C ALA A 264 -27.15 -19.83 0.40
N ARG A 265 -27.54 -21.02 0.85
CA ARG A 265 -28.64 -21.25 1.82
C ARG A 265 -28.16 -21.66 3.22
N GLU A 266 -26.87 -21.88 3.41
CA GLU A 266 -26.33 -22.38 4.67
C GLU A 266 -25.83 -21.24 5.55
N LYS A 267 -26.19 -21.29 6.85
CA LYS A 267 -25.61 -20.39 7.83
C LYS A 267 -24.19 -20.84 8.13
N VAL A 268 -23.24 -19.93 7.95
CA VAL A 268 -21.82 -20.20 8.21
C VAL A 268 -21.45 -19.61 9.57
N SER A 269 -20.87 -20.45 10.43
CA SER A 269 -20.31 -19.95 11.68
C SER A 269 -19.04 -19.13 11.40
N MET A 270 -19.03 -17.91 11.91
CA MET A 270 -17.89 -16.98 11.87
C MET A 270 -16.97 -17.12 13.09
N SER A 271 -17.29 -18.01 14.03
CA SER A 271 -16.44 -18.32 15.18
C SER A 271 -15.10 -18.92 14.73
N MET A 272 -14.05 -18.53 15.44
CA MET A 272 -12.70 -19.07 15.31
C MET A 272 -12.23 -19.81 16.58
N ALA A 273 -13.17 -20.15 17.47
CA ALA A 273 -12.90 -20.96 18.65
C ALA A 273 -12.14 -22.25 18.30
N GLY A 274 -11.08 -22.54 19.05
CA GLY A 274 -10.25 -23.73 18.88
C GLY A 274 -9.42 -23.78 17.59
N LYS A 275 -9.37 -22.69 16.79
CA LYS A 275 -8.48 -22.60 15.63
C LYS A 275 -7.08 -22.18 16.09
N MET A 276 -6.09 -22.99 15.73
CA MET A 276 -4.68 -22.65 15.91
C MET A 276 -4.17 -21.91 14.67
N VAL A 277 -3.36 -20.88 14.90
CA VAL A 277 -2.73 -20.07 13.85
C VAL A 277 -1.22 -20.29 13.92
N ASP A 278 -0.64 -20.86 12.87
CA ASP A 278 0.82 -20.99 12.73
C ASP A 278 1.37 -19.76 11.99
N SER A 279 1.71 -18.72 12.76
CA SER A 279 2.24 -17.47 12.20
C SER A 279 3.60 -17.67 11.52
N ASN A 280 4.48 -18.50 12.08
CA ASN A 280 5.77 -18.83 11.50
C ASN A 280 5.63 -19.54 10.15
N GLY A 281 4.73 -20.51 10.06
CA GLY A 281 4.35 -21.16 8.81
C GLY A 281 3.78 -20.15 7.81
N GLY A 282 2.90 -19.26 8.26
CA GLY A 282 2.32 -18.19 7.44
C GLY A 282 3.36 -17.26 6.82
N ARG A 283 4.33 -16.78 7.62
CA ARG A 283 5.46 -15.96 7.12
C ARG A 283 6.27 -16.70 6.06
N LYS A 284 6.65 -17.95 6.34
CA LYS A 284 7.40 -18.80 5.39
C LYS A 284 6.64 -19.01 4.08
N GLU A 285 5.33 -19.21 4.17
CA GLU A 285 4.47 -19.38 3.01
C GLU A 285 4.40 -18.11 2.15
N MET A 286 4.11 -16.96 2.76
CA MET A 286 4.04 -15.67 2.05
C MET A 286 5.37 -15.36 1.34
N LEU A 287 6.51 -15.56 2.02
CA LEU A 287 7.84 -15.37 1.43
C LEU A 287 8.09 -16.32 0.25
N LYS A 288 7.68 -17.59 0.36
CA LYS A 288 7.82 -18.56 -0.72
C LYS A 288 6.99 -18.17 -1.95
N ILE A 289 5.76 -17.67 -1.74
CA ILE A 289 4.89 -17.18 -2.82
C ILE A 289 5.54 -16.00 -3.52
N ILE A 290 5.98 -14.98 -2.78
CA ILE A 290 6.67 -13.80 -3.31
C ILE A 290 7.88 -14.20 -4.15
N GLU A 291 8.71 -15.11 -3.64
CA GLU A 291 9.91 -15.54 -4.34
C GLU A 291 9.60 -16.32 -5.62
N ASN A 292 8.54 -17.13 -5.62
CA ASN A 292 8.10 -17.83 -6.83
C ASN A 292 7.58 -16.87 -7.90
N LEU A 293 6.76 -15.88 -7.51
CA LEU A 293 6.24 -14.85 -8.42
C LEU A 293 7.36 -14.00 -9.00
N ARG A 294 8.35 -13.63 -8.17
CA ARG A 294 9.53 -12.88 -8.61
C ARG A 294 10.32 -13.65 -9.67
N LYS A 295 10.64 -14.93 -9.41
CA LYS A 295 11.36 -15.79 -10.36
C LYS A 295 10.60 -15.98 -11.67
N GLU A 296 9.29 -16.15 -11.59
CA GLU A 296 8.43 -16.24 -12.77
C GLU A 296 8.46 -14.95 -13.60
N GLY A 297 8.36 -13.78 -12.94
CA GLY A 297 8.49 -12.49 -13.61
C GLY A 297 9.87 -12.25 -14.23
N GLU A 298 10.95 -12.73 -13.61
CA GLU A 298 12.30 -12.69 -14.18
C GLU A 298 12.42 -13.57 -15.42
N ARG A 299 11.87 -14.79 -15.41
CA ARG A 299 11.86 -15.71 -16.57
C ARG A 299 11.07 -15.17 -17.76
N ARG A 300 9.96 -14.46 -17.52
CA ARG A 300 9.16 -13.87 -18.61
C ARG A 300 9.85 -12.68 -19.30
N ARG A 301 10.85 -12.08 -18.64
CA ARG A 301 11.62 -10.94 -19.16
C ARG A 301 12.95 -11.33 -19.83
N SER A 302 13.42 -12.56 -19.62
CA SER A 302 14.62 -13.13 -20.25
C SER A 302 14.30 -13.78 -21.59
#